data_AF-A0A2M9LES2-F1
#
_entry.id   AF-A0A2M9LES2-F1
#
_cell.length_a   1.000
_cell.length_b   1.000
_cell.length_c   1.000
_cell.angle_alpha   90.00
_cell.angle_beta   90.00
_cell.angle_gamma   90.00
#
_symmetry.space_group_name_H-M   'P 1'
#
loop_
_entity.id
_entity.type
_entity.pdbx_description
1 polymer ?
#
loop_
_entity_poly.entity_id
_entity_poly.type
_entity_poly.pdbx_seq_one_letter_code
_entity_poly.pdbx_strand_id
1 'polypeptide(L)'
;MESEQRVVRRNTLLSRLLNTAAAVALAMLAYSVIHDNLSDHLQNTWPWKLKLLDIQSATTAALAALGASLARAQYARTVRPALGHSGRAVDGMAPLGQRAWACHLTNAAQDVAVISDISYLVAFRPPADGAPPRAPGAWGPALHAIAEIAAAGLEQRKDFMLTVTTAGMPLPAQGRRFLGWFTEHAMQVVDEVYIRVQVVDRVGDTHERTIACLKAADRTPAHPDPELS
;
A
#
# COMPACT_ATOMS: atom_id res chain seq x y z
N MET A 1 -9.80 13.33 4.81
CA MET A 1 -8.59 12.71 5.37
C MET A 1 -7.85 11.95 4.28
N GLU A 2 -7.02 12.65 3.51
CA GLU A 2 -6.07 11.99 2.60
C GLU A 2 -4.79 11.70 3.38
N SER A 3 -4.16 10.55 3.09
CA SER A 3 -2.88 10.20 3.70
C SER A 3 -1.88 9.81 2.63
N GLU A 4 -0.63 10.23 2.80
CA GLU A 4 0.47 9.69 2.02
C GLU A 4 0.59 8.17 2.23
N GLN A 5 1.17 7.50 1.24
CA GLN A 5 1.42 6.07 1.34
C GLN A 5 2.44 5.78 2.45
N ARG A 6 2.06 4.93 3.40
CA ARG A 6 2.91 4.53 4.53
C ARG A 6 3.04 3.03 4.65
N VAL A 7 4.16 2.57 5.21
CA VAL A 7 4.36 1.16 5.57
C VAL A 7 3.71 0.92 6.93
N VAL A 8 2.71 0.04 7.00
CA VAL A 8 1.98 -0.25 8.24
C VAL A 8 2.55 -1.48 8.95
N ARG A 9 3.02 -2.47 8.18
CA ARG A 9 3.62 -3.69 8.72
C ARG A 9 4.79 -4.12 7.85
N ARG A 10 5.95 -4.38 8.45
CA ARG A 10 7.08 -5.01 7.75
C ARG A 10 7.07 -6.52 7.99
N ASN A 11 7.46 -7.30 6.99
CA ASN A 11 7.70 -8.72 7.16
C ASN A 11 8.97 -8.92 7.99
N THR A 12 8.78 -9.01 9.30
CA THR A 12 9.87 -9.11 10.27
C THR A 12 10.61 -10.43 10.20
N LEU A 13 10.00 -11.52 9.71
CA LEU A 13 10.61 -12.84 9.79
C LEU A 13 11.87 -12.92 8.92
N LEU A 14 11.74 -12.65 7.62
CA LEU A 14 12.88 -12.73 6.72
C LEU A 14 13.91 -11.61 6.97
N SER A 15 13.43 -10.41 7.32
CA SER A 15 14.32 -9.29 7.65
C SER A 15 15.13 -9.55 8.91
N ARG A 16 14.52 -10.09 9.97
CA ARG A 16 15.25 -10.43 11.20
C ARG A 16 16.22 -11.56 10.95
N LEU A 17 15.81 -12.62 10.24
CA LEU A 17 16.69 -13.74 9.96
C LEU A 17 17.98 -13.33 9.24
N LEU A 18 17.88 -12.49 8.20
CA LEU A 18 19.06 -12.02 7.47
C LEU A 18 19.93 -11.07 8.31
N ASN A 19 19.31 -10.17 9.08
CA ASN A 19 20.05 -9.26 9.95
C ASN A 19 20.75 -10.02 11.09
N THR A 20 20.09 -11.02 11.68
CA THR A 20 20.67 -11.89 12.70
C THR A 20 21.79 -12.73 12.12
N ALA A 21 21.61 -13.32 10.93
CA ALA A 21 22.68 -14.06 10.25
C ALA A 21 23.90 -13.18 9.97
N ALA A 22 23.69 -11.94 9.51
CA ALA A 22 24.77 -10.98 9.28
C ALA A 22 25.48 -10.58 10.58
N ALA A 23 24.72 -10.31 11.66
CA ALA A 23 25.27 -9.99 12.96
C ALA A 23 26.09 -11.14 13.55
N VAL A 24 25.59 -12.37 13.46
CA VAL A 24 26.29 -13.58 13.90
C VAL A 24 27.57 -13.77 13.08
N ALA A 25 27.50 -13.68 11.76
CA ALA A 25 28.66 -13.84 10.90
C ALA A 25 29.75 -12.79 11.17
N LEU A 26 29.37 -11.53 11.41
CA LEU A 26 30.30 -10.47 11.82
C LEU A 26 30.91 -10.73 13.20
N ALA A 27 30.13 -11.20 14.16
CA ALA A 27 30.63 -11.55 15.48
C ALA A 27 31.64 -12.72 15.40
N MET A 28 31.36 -13.72 14.56
CA MET A 28 32.27 -14.84 14.32
C MET A 28 33.56 -14.37 13.64
N LEU A 29 33.46 -13.47 12.66
CA LEU A 29 34.64 -12.88 12.02
C LEU A 29 35.49 -12.08 13.01
N ALA A 30 34.88 -11.21 13.82
CA ALA A 30 35.58 -10.46 14.85
C ALA A 30 36.26 -11.39 15.85
N TYR A 31 35.58 -12.46 16.26
CA TYR A 31 36.15 -13.49 17.13
C TYR A 31 37.36 -14.16 16.50
N SER A 32 37.27 -14.64 15.24
CA SER A 32 38.38 -15.29 14.54
C SER A 32 39.57 -14.35 14.36
N VAL A 33 39.33 -13.07 14.02
CA VAL A 33 40.40 -12.07 13.92
C VAL A 33 41.09 -11.84 15.25
N ILE A 34 40.33 -11.67 16.34
CA ILE A 34 40.93 -11.48 17.68
C ILE A 34 41.72 -12.73 18.06
N HIS A 35 41.13 -13.92 17.92
CA HIS A 35 41.75 -15.19 18.23
C HIS A 35 43.11 -15.38 17.54
N ASP A 36 43.17 -15.16 16.22
CA ASP A 36 44.39 -15.33 15.43
C ASP A 36 45.47 -14.30 15.75
N ASN A 37 45.13 -13.21 16.44
CA ASN A 37 46.07 -12.18 16.90
C ASN A 37 46.47 -12.33 18.38
N LEU A 38 45.93 -13.29 19.11
CA LEU A 38 46.31 -13.56 20.50
C LEU A 38 47.62 -14.36 20.59
N SER A 39 48.41 -14.13 21.63
CA SER A 39 49.57 -14.96 21.95
C SER A 39 49.16 -16.41 22.28
N ASP A 40 50.02 -17.39 21.99
CA ASP A 40 49.78 -18.83 22.20
C ASP A 40 49.32 -19.19 23.62
N HIS A 41 49.80 -18.47 24.64
CA HIS A 41 49.38 -18.69 26.03
C HIS A 41 47.88 -18.39 26.22
N LEU A 42 47.38 -17.30 25.64
CA LEU A 42 46.00 -16.87 25.76
C LEU A 42 45.05 -17.72 24.92
N GLN A 43 45.49 -18.21 23.76
CA GLN A 43 44.69 -19.12 22.91
C GLN A 43 44.32 -20.42 23.64
N ASN A 44 45.13 -20.87 24.60
CA ASN A 44 44.86 -22.08 25.38
C ASN A 44 43.90 -21.87 26.56
N THR A 45 43.50 -20.63 26.84
CA THR A 45 42.57 -20.28 27.92
C THR A 45 41.13 -20.16 27.42
N TRP A 46 40.15 -20.41 28.29
CA TRP A 46 38.75 -20.15 27.97
C TRP A 46 38.48 -18.64 27.89
N PRO A 47 37.71 -18.12 26.92
CA PRO A 47 36.96 -18.84 25.87
C PRO A 47 37.74 -19.13 24.57
N TRP A 48 38.96 -18.60 24.43
CA TRP A 48 39.75 -18.60 23.19
C TRP A 48 40.18 -19.99 22.71
N LYS A 49 40.18 -20.99 23.59
CA LYS A 49 40.41 -22.39 23.21
C LYS A 49 39.44 -22.91 22.14
N LEU A 50 38.26 -22.29 21.99
CA LEU A 50 37.28 -22.67 20.98
C LEU A 50 37.60 -22.08 19.61
N LYS A 51 37.98 -22.91 18.64
CA LYS A 51 38.07 -22.51 17.23
C LYS A 51 36.75 -22.80 16.52
N LEU A 52 35.88 -21.80 16.44
CA LEU A 52 34.56 -21.94 15.80
C LEU A 52 34.66 -22.01 14.27
N LEU A 53 35.38 -21.06 13.67
CA LEU A 53 35.58 -20.91 12.23
C LEU A 53 36.97 -20.34 11.96
N ASP A 54 37.61 -20.79 10.88
CA ASP A 54 38.82 -20.13 10.37
C ASP A 54 38.47 -18.77 9.75
N ILE A 55 39.47 -17.88 9.65
CA ILE A 55 39.29 -16.51 9.16
C ILE A 55 38.74 -16.46 7.73
N GLN A 56 39.09 -17.42 6.85
CA GLN A 56 38.61 -17.44 5.47
C GLN A 56 37.12 -17.76 5.46
N SER A 57 36.71 -18.81 6.15
CA SER A 57 35.32 -19.23 6.26
C SER A 57 34.44 -18.19 6.97
N ALA A 58 34.95 -17.55 8.05
CA ALA A 58 34.24 -16.46 8.73
C ALA A 58 34.08 -15.23 7.82
N THR A 59 35.10 -14.90 7.03
CA THR A 59 35.05 -13.80 6.05
C THR A 59 34.01 -14.09 4.98
N THR A 60 34.02 -15.30 4.41
CA THR A 60 33.02 -15.71 3.40
C THR A 60 31.61 -15.66 3.97
N ALA A 61 31.38 -16.14 5.20
CA ALA A 61 30.07 -16.09 5.84
C ALA A 61 29.59 -14.64 6.07
N ALA A 62 30.48 -13.75 6.53
CA ALA A 62 30.14 -12.35 6.76
C ALA A 62 29.80 -11.63 5.45
N LEU A 63 30.61 -11.81 4.40
CA LEU A 63 30.37 -11.23 3.08
C LEU A 63 29.05 -11.74 2.48
N ALA A 64 28.77 -13.05 2.56
CA ALA A 64 27.55 -13.63 2.05
C ALA A 64 26.31 -13.08 2.79
N ALA A 65 26.34 -13.04 4.13
CA ALA A 65 25.20 -12.58 4.92
C ALA A 65 24.93 -11.08 4.74
N LEU A 66 25.99 -10.25 4.70
CA LEU A 66 25.86 -8.82 4.42
C LEU A 66 25.36 -8.56 3.00
N GLY A 67 25.93 -9.25 2.01
CA GLY A 67 25.50 -9.17 0.61
C GLY A 67 24.03 -9.53 0.45
N ALA A 68 23.58 -10.63 1.07
CA ALA A 68 22.17 -11.04 1.06
C ALA A 68 21.26 -10.01 1.72
N SER A 69 21.66 -9.42 2.86
CA SER A 69 20.88 -8.38 3.54
C SER A 69 20.74 -7.11 2.68
N LEU A 70 21.85 -6.64 2.08
CA LEU A 70 21.85 -5.50 1.17
C LEU A 70 21.02 -5.76 -0.08
N ALA A 71 21.17 -6.93 -0.70
CA ALA A 71 20.39 -7.33 -1.87
C ALA A 71 18.88 -7.32 -1.57
N ARG A 72 18.47 -7.83 -0.41
CA ARG A 72 17.07 -7.75 0.04
C ARG A 72 16.62 -6.31 0.23
N ALA A 73 17.43 -5.47 0.87
CA ALA A 73 17.07 -4.07 1.10
C ALA A 73 16.85 -3.32 -0.23
N GLN A 74 17.72 -3.55 -1.22
CA GLN A 74 17.54 -3.00 -2.57
C GLN A 74 16.29 -3.57 -3.24
N TYR A 75 16.09 -4.88 -3.18
CA TYR A 75 14.92 -5.53 -3.76
C TYR A 75 13.61 -5.00 -3.17
N ALA A 76 13.51 -4.87 -1.84
CA ALA A 76 12.36 -4.32 -1.14
C ALA A 76 12.05 -2.87 -1.57
N ARG A 77 13.09 -2.07 -1.84
CA ARG A 77 12.92 -0.71 -2.36
C ARG A 77 12.38 -0.71 -3.79
N THR A 78 12.85 -1.62 -4.63
CA THR A 78 12.44 -1.74 -6.04
C THR A 78 11.01 -2.25 -6.19
N VAL A 79 10.59 -3.19 -5.35
CA VAL A 79 9.23 -3.76 -5.40
C VAL A 79 8.20 -2.98 -4.58
N ARG A 80 8.62 -1.86 -3.96
CA ARG A 80 7.73 -1.03 -3.15
C ARG A 80 6.58 -0.54 -4.04
N PRO A 81 5.31 -0.80 -3.67
CA PRO A 81 4.17 -0.33 -4.45
C PRO A 81 4.18 1.19 -4.47
N ALA A 82 3.70 1.78 -5.56
CA ALA A 82 3.52 3.22 -5.70
C ALA A 82 2.04 3.46 -5.97
N LEU A 83 1.24 3.45 -4.91
CA LEU A 83 -0.20 3.56 -5.00
C LEU A 83 -0.57 4.99 -5.37
N GLY A 84 -1.25 5.17 -6.49
CA GLY A 84 -1.80 6.45 -6.95
C GLY A 84 -3.32 6.38 -7.08
N HIS A 85 -3.93 7.51 -7.37
CA HIS A 85 -5.32 7.56 -7.80
C HIS A 85 -5.47 8.58 -8.92
N SER A 86 -6.48 8.37 -9.75
CA SER A 86 -6.92 9.34 -10.73
C SER A 86 -8.44 9.39 -10.77
N GLY A 87 -8.97 10.59 -10.93
CA GLY A 87 -10.37 10.83 -11.23
C GLY A 87 -10.46 11.52 -12.59
N ARG A 88 -11.50 11.20 -13.36
CA ARG A 88 -11.74 11.83 -14.67
C ARG A 88 -13.21 11.84 -15.04
N ALA A 89 -13.64 12.86 -15.77
CA ALA A 89 -14.96 12.90 -16.39
C ALA A 89 -15.00 11.96 -17.61
N VAL A 90 -15.94 11.03 -17.64
CA VAL A 90 -16.09 10.02 -18.70
C VAL A 90 -17.53 9.94 -19.17
N ASP A 91 -17.70 9.77 -20.48
CA ASP A 91 -19.00 9.52 -21.10
C ASP A 91 -19.34 8.03 -21.10
N GLY A 92 -20.64 7.71 -21.07
CA GLY A 92 -21.14 6.35 -21.28
C GLY A 92 -20.91 5.35 -20.13
N MET A 93 -20.31 5.77 -19.00
CA MET A 93 -20.16 4.89 -17.82
C MET A 93 -21.45 4.80 -16.99
N ALA A 94 -22.20 5.90 -16.87
CA ALA A 94 -23.49 5.92 -16.20
C ALA A 94 -24.62 5.60 -17.20
N PRO A 95 -25.80 5.12 -16.74
CA PRO A 95 -26.91 4.83 -17.62
C PRO A 95 -27.31 6.02 -18.49
N LEU A 96 -27.98 5.72 -19.60
CA LEU A 96 -28.47 6.74 -20.55
C LEU A 96 -27.36 7.62 -21.15
N GLY A 97 -26.11 7.16 -21.14
CA GLY A 97 -24.98 7.90 -21.67
C GLY A 97 -24.56 9.10 -20.82
N GLN A 98 -25.03 9.17 -19.57
CA GLN A 98 -24.68 10.26 -18.66
C GLN A 98 -23.17 10.30 -18.39
N ARG A 99 -22.65 11.52 -18.26
CA ARG A 99 -21.28 11.76 -17.86
C ARG A 99 -21.12 11.52 -16.37
N ALA A 100 -20.03 10.87 -15.99
CA ALA A 100 -19.72 10.58 -14.59
C ALA A 100 -18.24 10.85 -14.30
N TRP A 101 -17.95 11.19 -13.04
CA TRP A 101 -16.60 11.23 -12.52
C TRP A 101 -16.17 9.80 -12.14
N ALA A 102 -15.22 9.24 -12.88
CA ALA A 102 -14.71 7.90 -12.70
C ALA A 102 -13.39 7.87 -11.94
N CYS A 103 -13.34 7.09 -10.87
CA CYS A 103 -12.20 6.98 -9.97
C CYS A 103 -11.44 5.67 -10.21
N HIS A 104 -10.11 5.76 -10.27
CA HIS A 104 -9.22 4.61 -10.45
C HIS A 104 -8.13 4.63 -9.38
N LEU A 105 -7.77 3.44 -8.90
CA LEU A 105 -6.57 3.15 -8.13
C LEU A 105 -5.48 2.72 -9.11
N THR A 106 -4.28 3.26 -8.97
CA THR A 106 -3.13 2.86 -9.81
C THR A 106 -2.00 2.31 -8.94
N ASN A 107 -1.22 1.39 -9.51
CA ASN A 107 0.06 0.99 -8.96
C ASN A 107 1.15 1.34 -9.98
N ALA A 108 1.86 2.45 -9.74
CA ALA A 108 2.94 2.91 -10.59
C ALA A 108 4.27 2.19 -10.33
N ALA A 109 4.29 1.14 -9.49
CA ALA A 109 5.47 0.31 -9.29
C ALA A 109 5.66 -0.70 -10.43
N GLN A 110 6.86 -1.28 -10.48
CA GLN A 110 7.26 -2.29 -11.46
C GLN A 110 6.80 -3.71 -11.09
N ASP A 111 6.25 -3.91 -9.88
CA ASP A 111 5.80 -5.22 -9.41
C ASP A 111 4.33 -5.20 -8.99
N VAL A 112 3.74 -6.40 -8.91
CA VAL A 112 2.37 -6.60 -8.44
C VAL A 112 2.30 -6.39 -6.92
N ALA A 113 1.22 -5.78 -6.47
CA ALA A 113 0.85 -5.75 -5.06
C ALA A 113 -0.49 -6.47 -4.88
N VAL A 114 -0.73 -7.10 -3.74
CA VAL A 114 -1.98 -7.81 -3.47
C VAL A 114 -2.76 -7.06 -2.41
N ILE A 115 -4.03 -6.74 -2.66
CA ILE A 115 -4.88 -6.07 -1.68
C ILE A 115 -5.06 -7.00 -0.48
N SER A 116 -4.63 -6.57 0.71
CA SER A 116 -4.84 -7.30 1.96
C SER A 116 -6.09 -6.85 2.71
N ASP A 117 -6.42 -5.57 2.61
CA ASP A 117 -7.62 -4.98 3.20
C ASP A 117 -8.06 -3.75 2.40
N ILE A 118 -9.36 -3.49 2.38
CA ILE A 118 -9.93 -2.29 1.77
C ILE A 118 -11.17 -1.84 2.52
N SER A 119 -11.18 -0.57 2.92
CA SER A 119 -12.29 0.04 3.65
C SER A 119 -12.68 1.39 3.04
N TYR A 120 -13.94 1.76 3.24
CA TYR A 120 -14.59 2.90 2.63
C TYR A 120 -15.22 3.77 3.72
N LEU A 121 -15.19 5.08 3.52
CA LEU A 121 -15.81 6.07 4.39
C LEU A 121 -16.48 7.13 3.52
N VAL A 122 -17.75 7.41 3.77
CA VAL A 122 -18.52 8.41 3.02
C VAL A 122 -18.70 9.68 3.85
N ALA A 123 -18.46 10.82 3.22
CA ALA A 123 -18.79 12.14 3.76
C ALA A 123 -19.84 12.79 2.85
N PHE A 124 -20.88 13.35 3.45
CA PHE A 124 -21.97 14.02 2.74
C PHE A 124 -21.80 15.52 2.81
N ARG A 125 -22.29 16.22 1.78
CA ARG A 125 -22.32 17.68 1.80
C ARG A 125 -23.28 18.16 2.89
N PRO A 126 -23.02 19.33 3.50
CA PRO A 126 -24.01 19.95 4.36
C PRO A 126 -25.29 20.23 3.55
N PRO A 127 -26.47 19.96 4.11
CA PRO A 127 -27.73 20.27 3.45
C PRO A 127 -27.86 21.78 3.19
N ALA A 128 -28.46 22.16 2.06
CA ALA A 128 -28.60 23.56 1.67
C ALA A 128 -29.48 24.36 2.65
N ASP A 129 -30.42 23.70 3.32
CA ASP A 129 -31.47 24.33 4.13
C ASP A 129 -31.03 24.65 5.58
N GLY A 130 -29.72 24.71 5.85
CA GLY A 130 -29.19 25.03 7.18
C GLY A 130 -29.39 23.95 8.25
N ALA A 131 -29.85 22.75 7.86
CA ALA A 131 -29.88 21.59 8.74
C ALA A 131 -28.45 21.21 9.20
N PRO A 132 -28.29 20.60 10.39
CA PRO A 132 -26.98 20.30 10.94
C PRO A 132 -26.19 19.37 10.00
N PRO A 133 -24.85 19.56 9.89
CA PRO A 133 -24.03 18.69 9.08
C PRO A 133 -24.19 17.23 9.52
N ARG A 134 -24.38 16.34 8.55
CA ARG A 134 -24.37 14.91 8.82
C ARG A 134 -22.97 14.52 9.26
N ALA A 135 -22.86 13.79 10.38
CA ALA A 135 -21.58 13.24 10.80
C ALA A 135 -21.01 12.35 9.68
N PRO A 136 -19.68 12.32 9.49
CA PRO A 136 -19.06 11.34 8.60
C PRO A 136 -19.51 9.93 8.96
N GLY A 137 -19.62 9.05 7.97
CA GLY A 137 -19.93 7.64 8.19
C GLY A 137 -18.84 6.92 9.01
N ALA A 138 -18.92 5.59 9.04
CA ALA A 138 -17.87 4.77 9.64
C ALA A 138 -17.08 4.02 8.57
N TRP A 139 -15.77 3.84 8.81
CA TRP A 139 -14.95 2.97 7.97
C TRP A 139 -15.55 1.56 7.91
N GLY A 140 -15.87 1.09 6.71
CA GLY A 140 -16.48 -0.23 6.52
C GLY A 140 -16.23 -0.82 5.14
N PRO A 141 -16.81 -2.00 4.84
CA PRO A 141 -16.70 -2.60 3.52
C PRO A 141 -17.44 -1.79 2.45
N ALA A 142 -17.17 -2.05 1.16
CA ALA A 142 -17.82 -1.35 0.04
C ALA A 142 -19.35 -1.37 0.12
N LEU A 143 -19.95 -2.49 0.56
CA LEU A 143 -21.40 -2.63 0.71
C LEU A 143 -21.97 -1.66 1.75
N HIS A 144 -21.22 -1.35 2.81
CA HIS A 144 -21.64 -0.37 3.81
C HIS A 144 -21.68 1.03 3.22
N ALA A 145 -20.63 1.45 2.50
CA ALA A 145 -20.61 2.74 1.82
C ALA A 145 -21.72 2.85 0.75
N ILE A 146 -21.99 1.78 0.01
CA ILE A 146 -23.10 1.73 -0.96
C ILE A 146 -24.44 1.96 -0.24
N ALA A 147 -24.67 1.28 0.89
CA ALA A 147 -25.89 1.45 1.67
C ALA A 147 -26.01 2.85 2.28
N GLU A 148 -24.91 3.45 2.77
CA GLU A 148 -24.90 4.82 3.27
C GLU A 148 -25.28 5.84 2.19
N ILE A 149 -24.69 5.71 0.99
CA ILE A 149 -24.99 6.58 -0.17
C ILE A 149 -26.45 6.39 -0.61
N ALA A 150 -26.93 5.14 -0.67
CA ALA A 150 -28.30 4.85 -1.03
C ALA A 150 -29.32 5.39 -0.02
N ALA A 151 -28.99 5.36 1.28
CA ALA A 151 -29.81 5.96 2.32
C ALA A 151 -29.90 7.49 2.24
N ALA A 152 -29.06 8.14 1.43
CA ALA A 152 -29.17 9.56 1.09
C ALA A 152 -30.06 9.83 -0.14
N GLY A 153 -30.76 8.81 -0.66
CA GLY A 153 -31.71 8.94 -1.77
C GLY A 153 -31.10 8.75 -3.16
N LEU A 154 -29.83 8.31 -3.25
CA LEU A 154 -29.15 8.02 -4.51
C LEU A 154 -29.33 6.54 -4.91
N GLU A 155 -29.50 6.27 -6.19
CA GLU A 155 -29.70 4.92 -6.72
C GLU A 155 -28.37 4.33 -7.23
N GLN A 156 -28.01 3.14 -6.75
CA GLN A 156 -26.83 2.42 -7.22
C GLN A 156 -26.99 2.02 -8.70
N ARG A 157 -25.91 2.16 -9.46
CA ARG A 157 -25.83 1.99 -10.92
C ARG A 157 -26.65 2.99 -11.72
N LYS A 158 -27.26 4.00 -11.10
CA LYS A 158 -27.89 5.14 -11.77
C LYS A 158 -27.15 6.42 -11.44
N ASP A 159 -27.09 6.78 -10.16
CA ASP A 159 -26.42 8.00 -9.71
C ASP A 159 -24.96 7.76 -9.37
N PHE A 160 -24.63 6.56 -8.87
CA PHE A 160 -23.27 6.18 -8.50
C PHE A 160 -23.05 4.69 -8.66
N MET A 161 -21.78 4.28 -8.74
CA MET A 161 -21.39 2.87 -8.62
C MET A 161 -20.06 2.77 -7.89
N LEU A 162 -19.98 1.87 -6.91
CA LEU A 162 -18.71 1.47 -6.29
C LEU A 162 -18.40 0.02 -6.64
N THR A 163 -17.16 -0.25 -7.03
CA THR A 163 -16.67 -1.60 -7.27
C THR A 163 -16.40 -2.28 -5.93
N VAL A 164 -17.08 -3.41 -5.68
CA VAL A 164 -16.78 -4.27 -4.54
C VAL A 164 -15.43 -4.94 -4.79
N THR A 165 -14.40 -4.49 -4.07
CA THR A 165 -13.07 -5.07 -4.11
C THR A 165 -12.82 -5.80 -2.80
N THR A 166 -12.20 -6.98 -2.86
CA THR A 166 -11.93 -7.84 -1.72
C THR A 166 -10.44 -8.09 -1.55
N ALA A 167 -10.06 -8.59 -0.38
CA ALA A 167 -8.70 -9.06 -0.12
C ALA A 167 -8.32 -10.21 -1.09
N GLY A 168 -7.02 -10.34 -1.36
CA GLY A 168 -6.46 -11.33 -2.30
C GLY A 168 -6.43 -10.87 -3.76
N MET A 169 -7.06 -9.74 -4.08
CA MET A 169 -7.09 -9.21 -5.44
C MET A 169 -5.73 -8.62 -5.84
N PRO A 170 -5.15 -9.02 -6.98
CA PRO A 170 -3.90 -8.44 -7.45
C PRO A 170 -4.13 -7.03 -8.03
N LEU A 171 -3.21 -6.14 -7.72
CA LEU A 171 -3.05 -4.83 -8.32
C LEU A 171 -1.78 -4.87 -9.20
N PRO A 172 -1.94 -5.08 -10.52
CA PRO A 172 -0.80 -5.32 -11.42
C PRO A 172 0.18 -4.14 -11.45
N ALA A 173 1.43 -4.44 -11.78
CA ALA A 173 2.45 -3.43 -12.05
C ALA A 173 2.01 -2.51 -13.19
N GLN A 174 2.22 -1.20 -13.04
CA GLN A 174 1.72 -0.17 -13.96
C GLN A 174 0.22 -0.31 -14.27
N GLY A 175 -0.53 -0.91 -13.34
CA GLY A 175 -1.92 -1.25 -13.51
C GLY A 175 -2.87 -0.17 -13.01
N ARG A 176 -4.09 -0.15 -13.57
CA ARG A 176 -5.22 0.62 -13.05
C ARG A 176 -6.36 -0.31 -12.64
N ARG A 177 -7.00 0.01 -11.52
CA ARG A 177 -8.17 -0.68 -10.99
C ARG A 177 -9.30 0.33 -10.85
N PHE A 178 -10.42 0.04 -11.49
CA PHE A 178 -11.60 0.88 -11.41
C PHE A 178 -12.26 0.76 -10.02
N LEU A 179 -12.40 1.89 -9.31
CA LEU A 179 -12.95 1.95 -7.95
C LEU A 179 -14.44 2.26 -7.94
N GLY A 180 -14.90 3.08 -8.88
CA GLY A 180 -16.28 3.55 -8.92
C GLY A 180 -16.45 4.80 -9.77
N TRP A 181 -17.71 5.20 -9.98
CA TRP A 181 -18.06 6.43 -10.67
C TRP A 181 -19.23 7.13 -9.97
N PHE A 182 -19.33 8.45 -10.17
CA PHE A 182 -20.35 9.31 -9.57
C PHE A 182 -20.89 10.28 -10.62
N THR A 183 -22.20 10.36 -10.79
CA THR A 183 -22.85 11.38 -11.63
C THR A 183 -22.78 12.76 -10.97
N GLU A 184 -23.09 13.81 -11.72
CA GLU A 184 -23.30 15.16 -11.18
C GLU A 184 -24.29 15.15 -10.01
N HIS A 185 -25.44 14.48 -10.17
CA HIS A 185 -26.46 14.36 -9.12
C HIS A 185 -25.89 13.74 -7.83
N ALA A 186 -25.11 12.65 -7.95
CA ALA A 186 -24.45 12.06 -6.78
C ALA A 186 -23.43 13.01 -6.13
N MET A 187 -22.64 13.75 -6.91
CA MET A 187 -21.64 14.70 -6.41
C MET A 187 -22.23 15.98 -5.79
N GLN A 188 -23.52 16.24 -6.00
CA GLN A 188 -24.25 17.30 -5.29
C GLN A 188 -24.63 16.86 -3.86
N VAL A 189 -24.78 15.56 -3.61
CA VAL A 189 -25.15 15.01 -2.29
C VAL A 189 -23.92 14.52 -1.52
N VAL A 190 -23.03 13.79 -2.19
CA VAL A 190 -21.81 13.24 -1.62
C VAL A 190 -20.70 14.28 -1.69
N ASP A 191 -20.07 14.56 -0.55
CA ASP A 191 -18.92 15.47 -0.52
C ASP A 191 -17.65 14.73 -0.93
N GLU A 192 -17.39 13.59 -0.29
CA GLU A 192 -16.19 12.80 -0.51
C GLU A 192 -16.44 11.32 -0.22
N VAL A 193 -15.75 10.46 -0.97
CA VAL A 193 -15.64 9.02 -0.67
C VAL A 193 -14.17 8.70 -0.46
N TYR A 194 -13.82 8.40 0.78
CA TYR A 194 -12.48 7.96 1.12
C TYR A 194 -12.36 6.45 0.99
N ILE A 195 -11.29 5.99 0.34
CA ILE A 195 -10.96 4.58 0.22
C ILE A 195 -9.59 4.36 0.84
N ARG A 196 -9.54 3.58 1.91
CA ARG A 196 -8.31 3.13 2.56
C ARG A 196 -7.96 1.76 2.03
N VAL A 197 -6.88 1.69 1.27
CA VAL A 197 -6.38 0.45 0.66
C VAL A 197 -5.11 0.03 1.39
N GLN A 198 -5.07 -1.22 1.84
CA GLN A 198 -3.86 -1.89 2.28
C GLN A 198 -3.44 -2.93 1.25
N VAL A 199 -2.17 -2.93 0.87
CA VAL A 199 -1.60 -3.89 -0.07
C VAL A 199 -0.35 -4.54 0.52
N VAL A 200 -0.12 -5.79 0.17
CA VAL A 200 1.10 -6.54 0.47
C VAL A 200 1.95 -6.59 -0.78
N ASP A 201 3.20 -6.18 -0.65
CA ASP A 201 4.18 -6.26 -1.74
C ASP A 201 4.82 -7.65 -1.85
N ARG A 202 5.66 -7.84 -2.85
CA ARG A 202 6.34 -9.12 -3.10
C ARG A 202 7.29 -9.57 -1.99
N VAL A 203 7.77 -8.64 -1.17
CA VAL A 203 8.66 -8.92 -0.03
C VAL A 203 7.86 -9.23 1.25
N GLY A 204 6.54 -9.01 1.20
CA GLY A 204 5.60 -9.25 2.28
C GLY A 204 5.36 -8.04 3.18
N ASP A 205 5.85 -6.86 2.80
CA ASP A 205 5.56 -5.63 3.55
C ASP A 205 4.16 -5.12 3.19
N THR A 206 3.43 -4.64 4.19
CA THR A 206 2.09 -4.07 4.05
C THR A 206 2.16 -2.56 3.98
N HIS A 207 1.61 -2.01 2.91
CA HIS A 207 1.53 -0.57 2.62
C HIS A 207 0.08 -0.13 2.67
N GLU A 208 -0.18 1.06 3.21
CA GLU A 208 -1.51 1.65 3.29
C GLU A 208 -1.52 3.02 2.63
N ARG A 209 -2.60 3.32 1.91
CA ARG A 209 -2.91 4.67 1.42
C ARG A 209 -4.40 4.94 1.57
N THR A 210 -4.74 6.16 1.99
CA THR A 210 -6.12 6.67 1.96
C THR A 210 -6.29 7.61 0.78
N ILE A 211 -7.21 7.25 -0.11
CA ILE A 211 -7.53 7.97 -1.34
C ILE A 211 -8.81 8.76 -1.14
N ALA A 212 -8.85 9.99 -1.62
CA ALA A 212 -10.04 10.84 -1.68
C ALA A 212 -10.56 10.83 -3.13
N CYS A 213 -11.61 10.05 -3.41
CA CYS A 213 -12.06 9.77 -4.78
C CYS A 213 -12.60 10.98 -5.53
N LEU A 214 -13.21 11.92 -4.80
CA LEU A 214 -13.81 13.15 -5.32
C LEU A 214 -12.92 14.37 -5.13
N LYS A 215 -11.67 14.17 -4.69
CA LYS A 215 -10.70 15.26 -4.62
C LYS A 215 -10.46 15.81 -6.02
N ALA A 216 -10.65 17.12 -6.16
CA ALA A 216 -10.57 17.84 -7.43
C ALA A 216 -11.53 17.29 -8.51
N ALA A 217 -12.62 16.64 -8.11
CA ALA A 217 -13.67 16.25 -9.04
C ALA A 217 -14.29 17.47 -9.72
N ASP A 218 -14.43 17.41 -11.04
CA ASP A 218 -15.34 18.29 -11.74
C ASP A 218 -16.76 17.88 -11.38
N ARG A 219 -17.38 18.65 -10.48
CA ARG A 219 -18.72 18.37 -9.97
C ARG A 219 -19.82 18.68 -10.98
N THR A 220 -19.50 19.37 -12.07
CA THR A 220 -20.40 19.74 -13.17
C THR A 220 -19.73 19.41 -14.51
N PRO A 221 -19.47 18.13 -14.79
CA PRO A 221 -18.60 17.75 -15.91
C PRO A 221 -19.25 18.12 -17.25
N ALA A 222 -18.79 19.22 -17.84
CA ALA A 222 -19.32 19.75 -19.10
C ALA A 222 -18.72 19.07 -20.33
N HIS A 223 -17.51 18.50 -20.19
CA HIS A 223 -16.78 17.80 -21.25
C HIS A 223 -16.12 16.53 -20.70
N PRO A 224 -15.99 15.46 -21.50
CA PRO A 224 -15.21 14.31 -21.10
C PRO A 224 -13.72 14.68 -21.11
N ASP A 225 -12.96 14.15 -20.16
CA ASP A 225 -11.51 14.25 -20.19
C ASP A 225 -10.95 13.43 -21.35
N PRO A 226 -9.82 13.86 -21.96
CA PRO A 226 -9.17 13.09 -23.00
C PRO A 226 -8.79 11.68 -22.50
N GLU A 227 -8.85 10.70 -23.39
CA GLU A 227 -8.35 9.37 -23.05
C GLU A 227 -6.83 9.43 -22.81
N LEU A 228 -6.42 8.93 -21.65
CA LEU A 228 -5.01 8.71 -21.35
C LEU A 228 -4.56 7.50 -22.16
N SER A 229 -3.88 7.77 -23.29
CA SER A 229 -3.18 6.80 -24.14
C SER A 229 -1.96 6.22 -23.43
#